data_AF-A0A2V8J5G0-F1
#
_entry.id   AF-A0A2V8J5G0-F1
#
_cell.length_a   1.000
_cell.length_b   1.000
_cell.length_c   1.000
_cell.angle_alpha   90.00
_cell.angle_beta   90.00
_cell.angle_gamma   90.00
#
_symmetry.space_group_name_H-M   'P 1'
#
loop_
_entity.id
_entity.type
_entity.pdbx_description
1 polymer ?
#
loop_
_entity_poly.entity_id
_entity_poly.type
_entity_poly.pdbx_seq_one_letter_code
_entity_poly.pdbx_strand_id
1 'polypeptide(L)'
;SQAQGRYSASVPPGKYVVQGVGGEYQSALSTQKDVSAGRPTTVDVALTDKRAPHLPNAWPGRPPGQGGGEAAATAPVRLPDGNGKQLVTGKCSVCHDAARIANARYDRAHWLEIIDDMQDYARGSDFARELTNEEVNALLDYLLTNFSDADARARRARQPVDPNSRLPRTLIQGDATKYIAVEFELPKTNVEPHEITVDNQGNGWLTQRTGGRLGRFDTKTFTYTELDPPAGATKKVRLNGIVRGPDNKLWFVDGGPNRRWLNYDIASETFNVFPVPKLKYGNSTGNTMRVHPNGSVWLCNIGSNQIIRLDPKTKKFDVWEVPAGVQAKKNATPYGMAVAGDGKVWFVENTFNQLGRVDPANGKFDEYPIPVKGAVTRKMGSDSEGNIWVGLHVPGKLMKVDYKTTQMTLFDPPTEDSGVYSVQGDPKSKLIWFSQQHADQIARFDPATRTFTEFPLANAEEDHRRIEIDPSNSNRIWWTGNTSGRIGYVELLK
;
A
#
# COMPACT_ATOMS: atom_id res chain seq x y z
N SER A 1 22.46 -6.11 -29.26
CA SER A 1 22.49 -5.82 -27.81
C SER A 1 21.46 -4.73 -27.50
N GLN A 2 21.10 -4.50 -26.23
CA GLN A 2 20.22 -3.39 -25.86
C GLN A 2 20.77 -2.04 -26.34
N ALA A 3 22.10 -1.86 -26.32
CA ALA A 3 22.79 -0.68 -26.87
C ALA A 3 22.55 -0.46 -28.38
N GLN A 4 22.12 -1.48 -29.12
CA GLN A 4 21.74 -1.41 -30.53
C GLN A 4 20.21 -1.38 -30.73
N GLY A 5 19.44 -1.10 -29.67
CA GLY A 5 17.98 -1.11 -29.70
C GLY A 5 17.36 -2.51 -29.83
N ARG A 6 18.11 -3.58 -29.51
CA ARG A 6 17.61 -4.96 -29.56
C ARG A 6 17.35 -5.48 -28.15
N TYR A 7 16.09 -5.80 -27.89
CA TYR A 7 15.60 -6.31 -26.60
C TYR A 7 15.06 -7.72 -26.77
N SER A 8 15.16 -8.53 -25.72
CA SER A 8 14.66 -9.90 -25.69
C SER A 8 14.09 -10.20 -24.31
N ALA A 9 12.91 -10.80 -24.27
CA ALA A 9 12.27 -11.25 -23.05
C ALA A 9 11.66 -12.64 -23.28
N SER A 10 11.64 -13.46 -22.23
CA SER A 10 10.91 -14.72 -22.23
C SER A 10 9.51 -14.47 -21.69
N VAL A 11 8.49 -14.79 -22.50
CA VAL A 11 7.07 -14.63 -22.15
C VAL A 11 6.33 -15.96 -22.31
N PRO A 12 5.21 -16.19 -21.60
CA PRO A 12 4.37 -17.36 -21.83
C PRO A 12 3.88 -17.45 -23.29
N PRO A 13 3.52 -18.64 -23.80
CA PRO A 13 2.83 -18.74 -25.08
C PRO A 13 1.53 -17.92 -25.07
N GLY A 14 1.24 -17.19 -26.14
CA GLY A 14 0.10 -16.29 -26.16
C GLY A 14 0.12 -15.29 -27.31
N LYS A 15 -0.78 -14.32 -27.22
CA LYS A 15 -0.96 -13.22 -28.18
C LYS A 15 -0.43 -11.93 -27.59
N TYR A 16 0.48 -11.28 -28.30
CA TYR A 16 1.21 -10.12 -27.80
C TYR A 16 1.17 -8.96 -28.78
N VAL A 17 1.14 -7.75 -28.22
CA VAL A 17 1.47 -6.49 -28.90
C VAL A 17 2.70 -5.90 -28.23
N VAL A 18 3.50 -5.16 -28.97
CA VAL A 18 4.74 -4.55 -28.49
C VAL A 18 4.69 -3.05 -28.76
N GLN A 19 5.11 -2.26 -27.77
CA GLN A 19 5.34 -0.84 -27.90
C GLN A 19 6.76 -0.50 -27.45
N GLY A 20 7.45 0.35 -28.21
CA GLY A 20 8.68 0.98 -27.75
C GLY A 20 8.38 2.36 -27.19
N VAL A 21 8.93 2.68 -26.01
CA VAL A 21 8.86 4.01 -25.40
C VAL A 21 10.27 4.42 -24.98
N GLY A 22 10.73 5.61 -25.38
CA GLY A 22 12.08 6.06 -25.04
C GLY A 22 12.32 7.55 -25.33
N GLY A 23 12.91 8.26 -24.37
CA GLY A 23 13.18 9.70 -24.51
C GLY A 23 11.90 10.49 -24.79
N GLU A 24 11.91 11.31 -25.83
CA GLU A 24 10.77 12.13 -26.27
C GLU A 24 9.82 11.40 -27.24
N TYR A 25 10.09 10.13 -27.55
CA TYR A 25 9.42 9.40 -28.63
C TYR A 25 8.85 8.06 -28.16
N GLN A 26 7.88 7.57 -28.92
CA GLN A 26 7.27 6.25 -28.75
C GLN A 26 6.90 5.67 -30.12
N SER A 27 6.62 4.37 -30.15
CA SER A 27 5.98 3.74 -31.30
C SER A 27 4.47 3.63 -31.08
N ALA A 28 3.73 3.45 -32.17
CA ALA A 28 2.42 2.80 -32.10
C ALA A 28 2.56 1.37 -31.53
N LEU A 29 1.45 0.81 -31.03
CA LEU A 29 1.38 -0.62 -30.71
C LEU A 29 1.59 -1.42 -32.00
N SER A 30 2.40 -2.48 -31.92
CA SER A 30 2.58 -3.41 -33.03
C SER A 30 1.27 -4.10 -33.38
N THR A 31 1.22 -4.69 -34.59
CA THR A 31 0.22 -5.73 -34.85
C THR A 31 0.42 -6.89 -33.89
N GLN A 32 -0.69 -7.56 -33.54
CA GLN A 32 -0.66 -8.71 -32.65
C GLN A 32 0.19 -9.83 -33.27
N LYS A 33 1.01 -10.48 -32.45
CA LYS A 33 1.82 -11.65 -32.82
C LYS A 33 1.54 -12.81 -31.87
N ASP A 34 1.49 -14.01 -32.44
CA ASP A 34 1.44 -15.24 -31.67
C ASP A 34 2.86 -15.66 -31.27
N VAL A 35 3.05 -15.96 -29.99
CA VAL A 35 4.28 -16.52 -29.42
C VAL A 35 4.00 -17.96 -29.01
N SER A 36 4.78 -18.90 -29.55
CA SER A 36 4.67 -20.33 -29.25
C SER A 36 5.82 -20.78 -28.37
N ALA A 37 5.59 -21.80 -27.53
CA ALA A 37 6.62 -22.37 -26.68
C ALA A 37 7.88 -22.77 -27.49
N GLY A 38 9.05 -22.34 -27.03
CA GLY A 38 10.34 -22.69 -27.63
C GLY A 38 10.65 -22.08 -28.99
N ARG A 39 9.81 -21.15 -29.50
CA ARG A 39 10.05 -20.47 -30.78
C ARG A 39 10.20 -18.95 -30.57
N PRO A 40 11.31 -18.34 -31.03
CA PRO A 40 11.47 -16.90 -30.97
C PRO A 40 10.52 -16.21 -31.97
N THR A 41 9.86 -15.15 -31.53
CA THR A 41 9.07 -14.24 -32.37
C THR A 41 9.74 -12.87 -32.35
N THR A 42 9.95 -12.27 -33.52
CA THR A 42 10.55 -10.94 -33.66
C THR A 42 9.48 -9.90 -34.02
N VAL A 43 9.57 -8.73 -33.40
CA VAL A 43 8.76 -7.55 -33.71
C VAL A 43 9.69 -6.35 -33.84
N ASP A 44 9.57 -5.64 -34.96
CA ASP A 44 10.26 -4.38 -35.18
C ASP A 44 9.32 -3.21 -34.85
N VAL A 45 9.80 -2.25 -34.06
CA VAL A 45 9.10 -1.01 -33.72
C VAL A 45 10.00 0.19 -34.02
N ALA A 46 9.41 1.31 -34.39
CA ALA A 46 10.12 2.56 -34.63
C ALA A 46 9.56 3.66 -33.72
N LEU A 47 10.44 4.39 -33.03
CA LEU A 47 10.06 5.51 -32.16
C LEU A 47 9.84 6.77 -33.01
N THR A 48 8.72 6.83 -33.73
CA THR A 48 8.40 7.94 -34.65
C THR A 48 7.44 8.96 -34.04
N ASP A 49 6.64 8.55 -33.06
CA ASP A 49 5.59 9.38 -32.52
C ASP A 49 6.14 10.20 -31.35
N LYS A 50 5.90 11.51 -31.37
CA LYS A 50 6.28 12.38 -30.25
C LYS A 50 5.38 12.08 -29.06
N ARG A 51 6.00 11.85 -27.89
CA ARG A 51 5.26 11.68 -26.63
C ARG A 51 4.54 12.98 -26.27
N ALA A 52 3.40 12.84 -25.60
CA ALA A 52 2.73 13.97 -24.97
C ALA A 52 3.66 14.68 -23.94
N PRO A 53 3.40 15.95 -23.59
CA PRO A 53 4.23 16.70 -22.65
C PRO A 53 4.48 15.95 -21.34
N HIS A 54 5.70 16.07 -20.81
CA HIS A 54 6.05 15.40 -19.55
C HIS A 54 5.17 15.90 -18.42
N LEU A 55 4.68 14.98 -17.60
CA LEU A 55 4.01 15.34 -16.36
C LEU A 55 4.94 15.08 -15.17
N PRO A 56 5.08 16.05 -14.24
CA PRO A 56 5.90 15.89 -13.05
C PRO A 56 5.30 14.81 -12.14
N ASN A 57 6.15 14.10 -11.40
CA ASN A 57 5.76 13.10 -10.39
C ASN A 57 4.60 13.60 -9.51
N ALA A 58 3.66 12.71 -9.22
CA ALA A 58 2.51 13.05 -8.38
C ALA A 58 1.88 11.79 -7.81
N TRP A 59 1.05 11.96 -6.77
CA TRP A 59 0.18 10.88 -6.31
C TRP A 59 -0.76 10.42 -7.45
N PRO A 60 -1.02 9.11 -7.59
CA PRO A 60 -1.93 8.55 -8.60
C PRO A 60 -3.23 9.35 -8.73
N GLY A 61 -3.51 9.80 -9.95
CA GLY A 61 -4.68 10.60 -10.25
C GLY A 61 -4.63 12.08 -9.86
N ARG A 62 -3.50 12.64 -9.46
CA ARG A 62 -3.42 14.09 -9.27
C ARG A 62 -3.03 14.81 -10.56
N PRO A 63 -3.61 16.00 -10.83
CA PRO A 63 -3.08 16.88 -11.86
C PRO A 63 -1.60 17.22 -11.64
N PRO A 64 -0.85 17.53 -12.69
CA PRO A 64 0.52 18.04 -12.61
C PRO A 64 0.69 19.15 -11.58
N GLY A 65 1.69 19.04 -10.70
CA GLY A 65 2.03 20.08 -9.72
C GLY A 65 1.09 20.21 -8.51
N GLN A 66 0.05 19.37 -8.37
CA GLN A 66 -0.69 19.27 -7.13
C GLN A 66 0.08 18.42 -6.11
N GLY A 67 0.63 19.06 -5.08
CA GLY A 67 1.08 18.37 -3.87
C GLY A 67 -0.09 17.78 -3.07
N GLY A 68 0.21 16.81 -2.21
CA GLY A 68 -0.74 16.20 -1.29
C GLY A 68 -1.00 14.71 -1.56
N GLY A 69 -0.51 13.86 -0.65
CA GLY A 69 -0.76 12.42 -0.63
C GLY A 69 -1.85 12.00 0.36
N GLU A 70 -1.85 10.73 0.76
CA GLU A 70 -2.76 10.09 1.74
C GLU A 70 -2.99 10.85 3.07
N ALA A 71 -2.19 11.87 3.39
CA ALA A 71 -2.28 12.67 4.62
C ALA A 71 -2.32 14.20 4.39
N ALA A 72 -2.69 14.66 3.18
CA ALA A 72 -2.94 16.09 2.98
C ALA A 72 -4.04 16.54 3.94
N ALA A 73 -3.72 17.47 4.85
CA ALA A 73 -4.69 18.04 5.77
C ALA A 73 -5.82 18.67 4.93
N THR A 74 -7.01 18.08 4.97
CA THR A 74 -8.20 18.70 4.41
C THR A 74 -8.52 19.90 5.29
N ALA A 75 -8.69 21.07 4.68
CA ALA A 75 -9.20 22.23 5.41
C ALA A 75 -10.53 21.86 6.08
N PRO A 76 -10.86 22.42 7.26
CA PRO A 76 -12.11 22.13 7.95
C PRO A 76 -13.28 22.39 7.00
N VAL A 77 -14.06 21.37 6.67
CA VAL A 77 -15.14 21.52 5.72
C VAL A 77 -16.43 21.92 6.45
N ARG A 78 -17.03 23.04 6.02
CA ARG A 78 -18.31 23.49 6.53
C ARG A 78 -19.44 22.77 5.80
N LEU A 79 -20.17 21.93 6.53
CA LEU A 79 -21.37 21.27 6.03
C LEU A 79 -22.56 22.27 5.95
N PRO A 80 -23.43 22.18 4.94
CA PRO A 80 -24.68 22.92 4.87
C PRO A 80 -25.54 22.75 6.13
N ASP A 81 -26.34 23.75 6.45
CA ASP A 81 -27.25 23.67 7.60
C ASP A 81 -28.45 22.77 7.28
N GLY A 82 -28.96 22.05 8.29
CA GLY A 82 -30.09 21.13 8.16
C GLY A 82 -30.05 20.00 9.20
N ASN A 83 -31.15 19.27 9.32
CA ASN A 83 -31.30 18.21 10.35
C ASN A 83 -30.24 17.11 10.22
N GLY A 84 -29.82 16.76 9.00
CA GLY A 84 -28.75 15.77 8.78
C GLY A 84 -27.35 16.23 9.21
N LYS A 85 -27.10 17.54 9.33
CA LYS A 85 -25.79 18.06 9.78
C LYS A 85 -25.43 17.54 11.16
N GLN A 86 -26.37 17.58 12.11
CA GLN A 86 -26.14 17.13 13.49
C GLN A 86 -25.87 15.62 13.54
N LEU A 87 -26.58 14.83 12.72
CA LEU A 87 -26.34 13.39 12.59
C LEU A 87 -24.94 13.10 12.05
N VAL A 88 -24.51 13.82 11.00
CA VAL A 88 -23.15 13.68 10.47
C VAL A 88 -22.12 14.00 11.55
N THR A 89 -22.23 15.16 12.21
CA THR A 89 -21.25 15.59 13.20
C THR A 89 -21.24 14.72 14.46
N GLY A 90 -22.40 14.22 14.89
CA GLY A 90 -22.57 13.51 16.15
C GLY A 90 -22.40 12.00 16.07
N LYS A 91 -22.67 11.38 14.91
CA LYS A 91 -22.64 9.92 14.75
C LYS A 91 -21.75 9.42 13.62
N CYS A 92 -21.58 10.16 12.53
CA CYS A 92 -20.74 9.73 11.39
C CYS A 92 -19.28 10.17 11.55
N SER A 93 -19.06 11.40 12.00
CA SER A 93 -17.73 11.99 12.09
C SER A 93 -16.93 11.59 13.32
N VAL A 94 -17.40 10.58 14.06
CA VAL A 94 -16.73 10.06 15.25
C VAL A 94 -15.47 9.27 14.91
N CYS A 95 -15.45 8.58 13.76
CA CYS A 95 -14.32 7.75 13.31
C CYS A 95 -13.39 8.48 12.31
N HIS A 96 -13.94 9.35 11.47
CA HIS A 96 -13.18 10.14 10.48
C HIS A 96 -13.89 11.47 10.20
N ASP A 97 -13.20 12.45 9.63
CA ASP A 97 -13.79 13.76 9.36
C ASP A 97 -14.88 13.74 8.26
N ALA A 98 -15.65 14.83 8.17
CA ALA A 98 -16.75 15.00 7.23
C ALA A 98 -16.33 15.47 5.82
N ALA A 99 -15.04 15.69 5.55
CA ALA A 99 -14.60 16.15 4.24
C ALA A 99 -14.91 15.13 3.14
N ARG A 100 -14.98 13.85 3.48
CA ARG A 100 -15.39 12.77 2.57
C ARG A 100 -16.81 12.97 2.05
N ILE A 101 -17.73 13.44 2.90
CA ILE A 101 -19.12 13.70 2.53
C ILE A 101 -19.19 14.96 1.66
N ALA A 102 -18.53 16.04 2.08
CA ALA A 102 -18.61 17.31 1.38
C ALA A 102 -18.05 17.25 -0.05
N ASN A 103 -17.06 16.38 -0.29
CA ASN A 103 -16.45 16.14 -1.59
C ASN A 103 -17.16 15.10 -2.45
N ALA A 104 -18.14 14.39 -1.91
CA ALA A 104 -18.86 13.33 -2.59
C ALA A 104 -20.10 13.85 -3.30
N ARG A 105 -20.44 13.22 -4.43
CA ARG A 105 -21.70 13.43 -5.15
C ARG A 105 -22.21 12.09 -5.60
N TYR A 106 -23.22 11.57 -4.92
CA TYR A 106 -23.72 10.22 -5.12
C TYR A 106 -25.25 10.22 -5.27
N ASP A 107 -25.74 9.21 -5.96
CA ASP A 107 -27.16 8.91 -6.01
C ASP A 107 -27.63 8.27 -4.68
N ARG A 108 -28.94 8.01 -4.61
CA ARG A 108 -29.56 7.42 -3.42
C ARG A 108 -29.01 6.04 -3.09
N ALA A 109 -28.77 5.20 -4.10
CA ALA A 109 -28.35 3.83 -3.88
C ALA A 109 -26.96 3.78 -3.24
N HIS A 110 -26.03 4.57 -3.74
CA HIS A 110 -24.66 4.62 -3.22
C HIS A 110 -24.61 5.32 -1.85
N TRP A 111 -25.41 6.37 -1.62
CA TRP A 111 -25.49 6.95 -0.26
C TRP A 111 -26.03 5.96 0.77
N LEU A 112 -27.03 5.15 0.41
CA LEU A 112 -27.53 4.08 1.28
C LEU A 112 -26.47 3.03 1.57
N GLU A 113 -25.70 2.62 0.56
CA GLU A 113 -24.58 1.68 0.72
C GLU A 113 -23.56 2.22 1.73
N ILE A 114 -23.19 3.50 1.63
CA ILE A 114 -22.25 4.15 2.58
C ILE A 114 -22.82 4.19 4.00
N ILE A 115 -24.12 4.49 4.16
CA ILE A 115 -24.76 4.51 5.48
C ILE A 115 -24.79 3.10 6.08
N ASP A 116 -25.13 2.08 5.30
CA ASP A 116 -25.14 0.69 5.73
C ASP A 116 -23.73 0.20 6.13
N ASP A 117 -22.70 0.57 5.34
CA ASP A 117 -21.30 0.36 5.70
C ASP A 117 -20.97 0.95 7.07
N MET A 118 -21.28 2.23 7.29
CA MET A 118 -21.00 2.89 8.58
C MET A 118 -21.71 2.20 9.74
N GLN A 119 -22.95 1.75 9.55
CA GLN A 119 -23.69 1.03 10.57
C GLN A 119 -23.05 -0.31 10.92
N ASP A 120 -22.55 -1.08 9.93
CA ASP A 120 -21.83 -2.32 10.22
C ASP A 120 -20.57 -2.08 11.06
N TYR A 121 -19.84 -0.97 10.83
CA TYR A 121 -18.71 -0.60 11.69
C TYR A 121 -19.15 -0.18 13.10
N ALA A 122 -20.32 0.46 13.23
CA ALA A 122 -20.87 0.90 14.51
C ALA A 122 -21.44 -0.27 15.33
N ARG A 123 -21.92 -1.35 14.70
CA ARG A 123 -22.44 -2.53 15.41
C ARG A 123 -21.40 -3.11 16.36
N GLY A 124 -21.81 -3.30 17.62
CA GLY A 124 -20.94 -3.82 18.68
C GLY A 124 -19.73 -2.93 19.01
N SER A 125 -19.74 -1.65 18.61
CA SER A 125 -18.79 -0.64 19.09
C SER A 125 -19.36 0.06 20.33
N ASP A 126 -18.51 0.33 21.33
CA ASP A 126 -18.89 1.17 22.49
C ASP A 126 -18.76 2.67 22.21
N PHE A 127 -18.12 3.02 21.09
CA PHE A 127 -17.74 4.39 20.76
C PHE A 127 -18.68 5.01 19.71
N ALA A 128 -18.78 4.40 18.53
CA ALA A 128 -19.75 4.78 17.50
C ALA A 128 -21.16 4.33 17.89
N ARG A 129 -22.15 5.20 17.67
CA ARG A 129 -23.56 4.94 17.94
C ARG A 129 -24.30 4.57 16.66
N GLU A 130 -25.17 3.58 16.74
CA GLU A 130 -26.04 3.21 15.63
C GLU A 130 -27.07 4.32 15.32
N LEU A 131 -27.53 4.32 14.06
CA LEU A 131 -28.59 5.19 13.57
C LEU A 131 -29.93 4.44 13.68
N THR A 132 -31.00 5.11 14.10
CA THR A 132 -32.35 4.57 13.96
C THR A 132 -32.82 4.67 12.50
N ASN A 133 -33.90 3.97 12.14
CA ASN A 133 -34.47 4.05 10.79
C ASN A 133 -34.89 5.49 10.43
N GLU A 134 -35.44 6.23 11.39
CA GLU A 134 -35.82 7.64 11.21
C GLU A 134 -34.59 8.51 10.96
N GLU A 135 -33.51 8.29 11.70
CA GLU A 135 -32.25 9.01 11.51
C GLU A 135 -31.60 8.67 10.17
N VAL A 136 -31.66 7.41 9.72
CA VAL A 136 -31.18 7.00 8.38
C VAL A 136 -31.92 7.77 7.29
N ASN A 137 -33.26 7.84 7.39
CA ASN A 137 -34.06 8.58 6.41
C ASN A 137 -33.73 10.08 6.42
N ALA A 138 -33.67 10.69 7.60
CA ALA A 138 -33.34 12.11 7.75
C ALA A 138 -31.92 12.44 7.24
N LEU A 139 -30.96 11.56 7.48
CA LEU A 139 -29.60 11.70 6.98
C LEU A 139 -29.55 11.58 5.45
N LEU A 140 -30.22 10.58 4.89
CA LEU A 140 -30.24 10.33 3.45
C LEU A 140 -30.90 11.47 2.68
N ASP A 141 -32.01 12.01 3.18
CA ASP A 141 -32.68 13.17 2.56
C ASP A 141 -31.77 14.39 2.58
N TYR A 142 -31.05 14.63 3.68
CA TYR A 142 -30.05 15.68 3.76
C TYR A 142 -28.89 15.47 2.78
N LEU A 143 -28.38 14.23 2.66
CA LEU A 143 -27.30 13.91 1.72
C LEU A 143 -27.72 14.09 0.26
N LEU A 144 -28.95 13.68 -0.09
CA LEU A 144 -29.48 13.86 -1.43
C LEU A 144 -29.72 15.34 -1.75
N THR A 145 -30.26 16.11 -0.80
CA THR A 145 -30.50 17.54 -0.99
C THR A 145 -29.21 18.32 -1.24
N ASN A 146 -28.12 17.96 -0.55
CA ASN A 146 -26.89 18.76 -0.54
C ASN A 146 -25.74 18.17 -1.37
N PHE A 147 -25.77 16.87 -1.60
CA PHE A 147 -24.65 16.09 -2.14
C PHE A 147 -25.10 15.02 -3.16
N SER A 148 -26.20 15.24 -3.88
CA SER A 148 -26.54 14.48 -5.10
C SER A 148 -26.28 15.33 -6.34
N ASP A 149 -25.42 14.84 -7.24
CA ASP A 149 -25.27 15.37 -8.61
C ASP A 149 -24.42 14.39 -9.45
N ALA A 150 -25.04 13.72 -10.42
CA ALA A 150 -24.35 12.82 -11.34
C ALA A 150 -23.45 13.58 -12.34
N ASP A 151 -23.80 14.83 -12.70
CA ASP A 151 -23.05 15.64 -13.65
C ASP A 151 -21.73 16.12 -13.07
N ALA A 152 -21.63 16.27 -11.75
CA ALA A 152 -20.36 16.59 -11.08
C ALA A 152 -19.34 15.45 -11.17
N ARG A 153 -19.78 14.19 -11.20
CA ARG A 153 -18.93 13.01 -11.39
C ARG A 153 -18.42 12.92 -12.82
N ALA A 154 -19.27 13.26 -13.80
CA ALA A 154 -18.89 13.39 -15.21
C ALA A 154 -17.94 14.58 -15.46
N ARG A 155 -18.14 15.73 -14.80
CA ARG A 155 -17.21 16.89 -14.88
C ARG A 155 -15.86 16.64 -14.18
N ARG A 156 -15.80 15.68 -13.24
CA ARG A 156 -14.57 15.22 -12.57
C ARG A 156 -13.91 14.03 -13.25
N ALA A 157 -14.51 13.44 -14.29
CA ALA A 157 -13.82 12.48 -15.13
C ALA A 157 -12.60 13.22 -15.69
N ARG A 158 -11.42 12.87 -15.18
CA ARG A 158 -10.16 13.47 -15.60
C ARG A 158 -10.10 13.35 -17.12
N GLN A 159 -9.68 14.42 -17.81
CA GLN A 159 -9.26 14.22 -19.19
C GLN A 159 -8.24 13.08 -19.20
N PRO A 160 -8.38 12.10 -20.10
CA PRO A 160 -7.46 10.99 -20.16
C PRO A 160 -6.05 11.56 -20.40
N VAL A 161 -5.22 11.44 -19.37
CA VAL A 161 -3.80 11.74 -19.46
C VAL A 161 -3.17 10.67 -20.32
N ASP A 162 -2.29 11.06 -21.24
CA ASP A 162 -1.53 10.09 -22.02
C ASP A 162 -0.75 9.16 -21.06
N PRO A 163 -0.90 7.82 -21.20
CA PRO A 163 -0.42 6.85 -20.22
C PRO A 163 1.10 6.84 -20.10
N ASN A 164 1.81 7.32 -21.12
CA ASN A 164 3.26 7.36 -21.16
C ASN A 164 3.82 8.70 -20.65
N SER A 165 3.01 9.72 -20.36
CA SER A 165 3.51 11.07 -20.06
C SER A 165 4.30 11.19 -18.75
N ARG A 166 4.07 10.26 -17.82
CA ARG A 166 4.78 10.15 -16.54
C ARG A 166 5.95 9.17 -16.57
N LEU A 167 6.06 8.33 -17.60
CA LEU A 167 7.20 7.42 -17.71
C LEU A 167 8.50 8.23 -17.84
N PRO A 168 9.63 7.76 -17.29
CA PRO A 168 10.89 8.46 -17.38
C PRO A 168 11.32 8.77 -18.81
N ARG A 169 12.01 9.89 -18.97
CA ARG A 169 12.61 10.33 -20.25
C ARG A 169 14.11 10.13 -20.27
N THR A 170 14.71 10.02 -19.09
CA THR A 170 16.13 9.76 -18.91
C THR A 170 16.45 8.32 -19.32
N LEU A 171 17.49 8.15 -20.13
CA LEU A 171 17.98 6.83 -20.48
C LEU A 171 18.62 6.18 -19.27
N ILE A 172 18.20 4.95 -18.98
CA ILE A 172 18.77 4.10 -17.96
C ILE A 172 20.18 3.69 -18.39
N GLN A 173 21.14 3.68 -17.46
CA GLN A 173 22.55 3.35 -17.72
C GLN A 173 23.08 2.29 -16.75
N GLY A 174 24.20 1.67 -17.10
CA GLY A 174 24.89 0.70 -16.23
C GLY A 174 24.03 -0.51 -15.85
N ASP A 175 24.18 -0.96 -14.61
CA ASP A 175 23.49 -2.14 -14.07
C ASP A 175 21.96 -2.02 -14.11
N ALA A 176 21.43 -0.80 -14.12
CA ALA A 176 19.99 -0.55 -14.20
C ALA A 176 19.37 -0.97 -15.54
N THR A 177 20.17 -1.20 -16.59
CA THR A 177 19.67 -1.60 -17.92
C THR A 177 19.24 -3.06 -17.99
N LYS A 178 19.62 -3.87 -17.00
CA LYS A 178 19.40 -5.32 -16.97
C LYS A 178 18.26 -5.69 -16.03
N TYR A 179 17.03 -5.34 -16.40
CA TYR A 179 15.85 -5.77 -15.66
C TYR A 179 14.64 -5.95 -16.57
N ILE A 180 13.63 -6.65 -16.05
CA ILE A 180 12.27 -6.63 -16.58
C ILE A 180 11.31 -6.14 -15.49
N ALA A 181 10.29 -5.41 -15.90
CA ALA A 181 9.11 -5.17 -15.08
C ALA A 181 7.97 -6.03 -15.66
N VAL A 182 7.32 -6.80 -14.80
CA VAL A 182 6.20 -7.66 -15.16
C VAL A 182 5.00 -7.26 -14.32
N GLU A 183 3.87 -7.02 -14.97
CA GLU A 183 2.66 -6.50 -14.35
C GLU A 183 1.45 -7.33 -14.78
N PHE A 184 0.54 -7.56 -13.84
CA PHE A 184 -0.67 -8.33 -14.04
C PHE A 184 -1.86 -7.49 -13.59
N GLU A 185 -2.80 -7.30 -14.50
CA GLU A 185 -4.11 -6.75 -14.17
C GLU A 185 -4.95 -7.83 -13.48
N LEU A 186 -5.53 -7.49 -12.32
CA LEU A 186 -6.41 -8.39 -11.63
C LEU A 186 -7.73 -8.54 -12.40
N PRO A 187 -8.38 -9.73 -12.40
CA PRO A 187 -9.65 -9.94 -13.10
C PRO A 187 -10.76 -8.95 -12.73
N LYS A 188 -10.70 -8.42 -11.50
CA LYS A 188 -11.54 -7.32 -11.03
C LYS A 188 -10.64 -6.17 -10.59
N THR A 189 -10.81 -5.00 -11.18
CA THR A 189 -9.96 -3.84 -10.92
C THR A 189 -10.39 -3.02 -9.71
N ASN A 190 -11.63 -3.15 -9.24
CA ASN A 190 -12.18 -2.40 -8.10
C ASN A 190 -12.01 -3.10 -6.73
N VAL A 191 -11.05 -4.01 -6.60
CA VAL A 191 -10.84 -4.82 -5.37
C VAL A 191 -9.87 -4.18 -4.37
N GLU A 192 -9.26 -3.05 -4.71
CA GLU A 192 -8.24 -2.36 -3.89
C GLU A 192 -7.17 -3.34 -3.36
N PRO A 193 -6.36 -3.97 -4.23
CA PRO A 193 -5.28 -4.85 -3.76
C PRO A 193 -4.30 -4.02 -2.92
N HIS A 194 -4.15 -4.34 -1.64
CA HIS A 194 -3.57 -3.38 -0.69
C HIS A 194 -2.14 -3.73 -0.26
N GLU A 195 -1.90 -4.98 0.12
CA GLU A 195 -0.60 -5.47 0.57
C GLU A 195 -0.25 -6.76 -0.16
N ILE A 196 1.05 -7.03 -0.24
CA ILE A 196 1.61 -8.23 -0.84
C ILE A 196 2.63 -8.88 0.10
N THR A 197 2.68 -10.21 0.07
CA THR A 197 3.77 -11.03 0.60
C THR A 197 4.10 -12.13 -0.42
N VAL A 198 5.26 -12.77 -0.29
CA VAL A 198 5.71 -13.83 -1.21
C VAL A 198 5.95 -15.11 -0.43
N ASP A 199 5.47 -16.24 -0.94
CA ASP A 199 5.74 -17.55 -0.34
C ASP A 199 7.13 -18.10 -0.69
N ASN A 200 7.53 -19.20 -0.06
CA ASN A 200 8.83 -19.85 -0.34
C ASN A 200 9.00 -20.37 -1.77
N GLN A 201 7.93 -20.46 -2.57
CA GLN A 201 7.97 -20.88 -3.97
C GLN A 201 8.04 -19.69 -4.93
N GLY A 202 8.04 -18.46 -4.42
CA GLY A 202 8.08 -17.24 -5.21
C GLY A 202 6.72 -16.76 -5.69
N ASN A 203 5.61 -17.34 -5.21
CA ASN A 203 4.27 -16.89 -5.58
C ASN A 203 3.86 -15.66 -4.78
N GLY A 204 3.23 -14.70 -5.47
CA GLY A 204 2.71 -13.48 -4.85
C GLY A 204 1.36 -13.74 -4.18
N TRP A 205 1.19 -13.25 -2.96
CA TRP A 205 -0.04 -13.34 -2.18
C TRP A 205 -0.48 -11.96 -1.75
N LEU A 206 -1.73 -11.59 -2.02
CA LEU A 206 -2.22 -10.23 -1.81
C LEU A 206 -3.58 -10.20 -1.10
N THR A 207 -3.79 -9.15 -0.32
CA THR A 207 -5.07 -8.90 0.33
C THR A 207 -5.90 -7.91 -0.47
N GLN A 208 -7.17 -8.25 -0.67
CA GLN A 208 -8.14 -7.34 -1.29
C GLN A 208 -8.92 -6.60 -0.22
N ARG A 209 -8.82 -5.27 -0.24
CA ARG A 209 -9.53 -4.41 0.72
C ARG A 209 -11.01 -4.28 0.42
N THR A 210 -11.39 -4.45 -0.85
CA THR A 210 -12.78 -4.49 -1.31
C THR A 210 -13.08 -5.89 -1.80
N GLY A 211 -14.21 -6.46 -1.37
CA GLY A 211 -14.54 -7.87 -1.64
C GLY A 211 -13.90 -8.88 -0.69
N GLY A 212 -12.76 -8.55 -0.07
CA GLY A 212 -12.23 -9.24 1.10
C GLY A 212 -11.67 -10.64 0.84
N ARG A 213 -10.99 -10.84 -0.29
CA ARG A 213 -10.38 -12.12 -0.67
C ARG A 213 -8.86 -12.12 -0.50
N LEU A 214 -8.31 -13.31 -0.29
CA LEU A 214 -6.88 -13.56 -0.38
C LEU A 214 -6.56 -14.00 -1.82
N GLY A 215 -5.84 -13.16 -2.56
CA GLY A 215 -5.40 -13.45 -3.92
C GLY A 215 -4.06 -14.19 -3.93
N ARG A 216 -3.90 -15.16 -4.83
CA ARG A 216 -2.64 -15.86 -5.11
C ARG A 216 -2.31 -15.73 -6.59
N PHE A 217 -1.09 -15.28 -6.88
CA PHE A 217 -0.53 -15.31 -8.22
C PHE A 217 0.59 -16.35 -8.29
N ASP A 218 0.40 -17.38 -9.12
CA ASP A 218 1.42 -18.40 -9.35
C ASP A 218 2.39 -17.98 -10.45
N THR A 219 3.68 -17.93 -10.14
CA THR A 219 4.71 -17.45 -11.08
C THR A 219 5.08 -18.41 -12.17
N LYS A 220 4.77 -19.70 -12.03
CA LYS A 220 5.13 -20.73 -13.00
C LYS A 220 4.05 -20.86 -14.05
N THR A 221 2.79 -20.82 -13.62
CA THR A 221 1.62 -20.98 -14.50
C THR A 221 1.01 -19.66 -14.93
N PHE A 222 1.40 -18.54 -14.30
CA PHE A 222 0.81 -17.21 -14.52
C PHE A 222 -0.70 -17.18 -14.25
N THR A 223 -1.16 -17.99 -13.30
CA THR A 223 -2.57 -18.08 -12.92
C THR A 223 -2.84 -17.31 -11.64
N TYR A 224 -3.94 -16.55 -11.64
CA TYR A 224 -4.45 -15.87 -10.46
C TYR A 224 -5.66 -16.61 -9.89
N THR A 225 -5.65 -16.89 -8.59
CA THR A 225 -6.78 -17.49 -7.85
C THR A 225 -7.16 -16.64 -6.66
N GLU A 226 -8.43 -16.70 -6.26
CA GLU A 226 -8.96 -15.98 -5.11
C GLU A 226 -9.52 -16.98 -4.10
N LEU A 227 -9.20 -16.76 -2.83
CA LEU A 227 -9.69 -17.56 -1.71
C LEU A 227 -10.59 -16.71 -0.84
N ASP A 228 -11.80 -17.21 -0.59
CA ASP A 228 -12.73 -16.61 0.36
C ASP A 228 -12.32 -17.01 1.79
N PRO A 229 -12.08 -16.05 2.70
CA PRO A 229 -11.83 -16.38 4.10
C PRO A 229 -13.12 -16.91 4.77
N PRO A 230 -13.02 -17.58 5.93
CA PRO A 230 -14.19 -18.06 6.67
C PRO A 230 -15.19 -16.93 6.94
N ALA A 231 -16.49 -17.23 6.98
CA ALA A 231 -17.53 -16.24 7.26
C ALA A 231 -17.26 -15.47 8.57
N GLY A 232 -17.50 -14.15 8.54
CA GLY A 232 -17.40 -13.28 9.71
C GLY A 232 -18.76 -13.02 10.36
N ALA A 233 -18.80 -12.14 11.36
CA ALA A 233 -20.04 -11.66 11.96
C ALA A 233 -20.90 -10.85 10.96
N THR A 234 -20.26 -10.28 9.95
CA THR A 234 -20.89 -9.59 8.82
C THR A 234 -20.38 -10.17 7.50
N LYS A 235 -21.11 -9.92 6.42
CA LYS A 235 -20.69 -10.28 5.06
C LYS A 235 -19.56 -9.38 4.53
N LYS A 236 -19.26 -8.26 5.19
CA LYS A 236 -18.25 -7.28 4.77
C LYS A 236 -16.89 -7.67 5.30
N VAL A 237 -16.11 -8.32 4.46
CA VAL A 237 -14.71 -8.68 4.74
C VAL A 237 -13.79 -7.63 4.12
N ARG A 238 -12.80 -7.16 4.90
CA ARG A 238 -11.84 -6.14 4.46
C ARG A 238 -10.45 -6.55 4.90
N LEU A 239 -9.76 -7.26 4.00
CA LEU A 239 -8.41 -7.73 4.26
C LEU A 239 -7.42 -6.58 4.03
N ASN A 240 -6.54 -6.33 5.01
CA ASN A 240 -5.55 -5.25 4.99
C ASN A 240 -4.12 -5.82 5.10
N GLY A 241 -3.37 -5.50 6.16
CA GLY A 241 -2.02 -6.00 6.41
C GLY A 241 -1.85 -7.48 6.06
N ILE A 242 -0.79 -7.85 5.35
CA ILE A 242 -0.36 -9.24 5.17
C ILE A 242 1.14 -9.37 5.39
N VAL A 243 1.57 -10.48 5.96
CA VAL A 243 2.99 -10.85 6.11
C VAL A 243 3.12 -12.36 6.12
N ARG A 244 4.14 -12.89 5.44
CA ARG A 244 4.54 -14.29 5.63
C ARG A 244 5.24 -14.44 6.97
N GLY A 245 4.68 -15.30 7.82
CA GLY A 245 5.23 -15.68 9.11
C GLY A 245 5.98 -17.02 9.10
N PRO A 246 6.23 -17.57 10.30
CA PRO A 246 6.86 -18.87 10.46
C PRO A 246 6.09 -19.97 9.72
N ASP A 247 6.80 -21.03 9.32
CA ASP A 247 6.25 -22.17 8.58
C ASP A 247 5.54 -21.80 7.28
N ASN A 248 5.89 -20.65 6.68
CA ASN A 248 5.28 -20.14 5.45
C ASN A 248 3.76 -19.86 5.57
N LYS A 249 3.25 -19.66 6.79
CA LYS A 249 1.87 -19.24 7.05
C LYS A 249 1.72 -17.76 6.74
N LEU A 250 0.64 -17.40 6.05
CA LEU A 250 0.35 -16.01 5.70
C LEU A 250 -0.53 -15.40 6.78
N TRP A 251 -0.06 -14.37 7.47
CA TRP A 251 -0.82 -13.68 8.51
C TRP A 251 -1.39 -12.39 7.94
N PHE A 252 -2.67 -12.16 8.17
CA PHE A 252 -3.37 -10.97 7.71
C PHE A 252 -4.52 -10.58 8.63
N VAL A 253 -5.03 -9.37 8.44
CA VAL A 253 -6.12 -8.83 9.26
C VAL A 253 -7.35 -8.55 8.42
N ASP A 254 -8.50 -9.00 8.92
CA ASP A 254 -9.81 -8.53 8.50
C ASP A 254 -10.18 -7.34 9.40
N GLY A 255 -9.73 -6.16 8.98
CA GLY A 255 -9.83 -4.92 9.74
C GLY A 255 -11.21 -4.25 9.63
N GLY A 256 -12.11 -4.84 8.85
CA GLY A 256 -13.49 -4.42 8.71
C GLY A 256 -14.32 -4.63 9.98
N PRO A 257 -15.66 -4.60 9.86
CA PRO A 257 -16.56 -4.82 10.99
C PRO A 257 -16.42 -6.21 11.66
N ASN A 258 -15.75 -7.16 11.02
CA ASN A 258 -15.49 -8.50 11.57
C ASN A 258 -14.36 -8.57 12.61
N ARG A 259 -13.43 -7.60 12.62
CA ARG A 259 -12.43 -7.39 13.70
C ARG A 259 -11.66 -8.65 14.11
N ARG A 260 -11.00 -9.30 13.15
CA ARG A 260 -10.32 -10.58 13.39
C ARG A 260 -8.98 -10.64 12.66
N TRP A 261 -8.04 -11.36 13.24
CA TRP A 261 -6.82 -11.75 12.55
C TRP A 261 -7.01 -13.15 11.98
N LEU A 262 -6.31 -13.40 10.89
CA LEU A 262 -6.39 -14.62 10.13
C LEU A 262 -4.96 -15.08 9.87
N ASN A 263 -4.78 -16.40 9.78
CA ASN A 263 -3.70 -16.91 8.97
C ASN A 263 -4.21 -17.93 7.95
N TYR A 264 -3.47 -18.07 6.87
CA TYR A 264 -3.64 -19.13 5.89
C TYR A 264 -2.40 -20.01 5.89
N ASP A 265 -2.58 -21.29 6.17
CA ASP A 265 -1.53 -22.30 6.07
C ASP A 265 -1.50 -22.83 4.64
N ILE A 266 -0.44 -22.51 3.91
CA ILE A 266 -0.27 -22.91 2.50
C ILE A 266 -0.12 -24.43 2.39
N ALA A 267 0.47 -25.12 3.38
CA ALA A 267 0.74 -26.54 3.28
C ALA A 267 -0.53 -27.38 3.43
N SER A 268 -1.43 -26.98 4.33
CA SER A 268 -2.72 -27.67 4.54
C SER A 268 -3.91 -27.00 3.84
N GLU A 269 -3.70 -25.86 3.19
CA GLU A 269 -4.73 -25.03 2.55
C GLU A 269 -5.86 -24.61 3.50
N THR A 270 -5.54 -24.30 4.77
CA THR A 270 -6.53 -23.99 5.81
C THR A 270 -6.42 -22.57 6.33
N PHE A 271 -7.58 -21.97 6.61
CA PHE A 271 -7.66 -20.71 7.35
C PHE A 271 -7.79 -20.95 8.85
N ASN A 272 -7.06 -20.16 9.64
CA ASN A 272 -7.21 -20.08 11.09
C ASN A 272 -7.67 -18.68 11.48
N VAL A 273 -8.63 -18.59 12.40
CA VAL A 273 -9.22 -17.32 12.86
C VAL A 273 -8.78 -17.04 14.29
N PHE A 274 -8.37 -15.79 14.53
CA PHE A 274 -7.94 -15.27 15.82
C PHE A 274 -8.81 -14.05 16.15
N PRO A 275 -9.83 -14.21 17.00
CA PRO A 275 -10.65 -13.08 17.45
C PRO A 275 -9.78 -12.04 18.14
N VAL A 276 -9.88 -10.79 17.70
CA VAL A 276 -9.15 -9.69 18.33
C VAL A 276 -9.93 -9.28 19.59
N PRO A 277 -9.25 -8.98 20.72
CA PRO A 277 -9.93 -8.46 21.91
C PRO A 277 -10.69 -7.17 21.59
N LYS A 278 -11.61 -6.76 22.47
CA LYS A 278 -12.34 -5.50 22.29
C LYS A 278 -11.35 -4.32 22.28
N LEU A 279 -11.29 -3.61 21.15
CA LEU A 279 -10.41 -2.46 20.95
C LEU A 279 -11.15 -1.15 21.20
N LYS A 280 -10.42 -0.10 21.59
CA LYS A 280 -10.97 1.19 22.04
C LYS A 280 -11.95 1.83 21.05
N TYR A 281 -11.64 1.75 19.76
CA TYR A 281 -12.49 2.29 18.69
C TYR A 281 -13.12 1.19 17.82
N GLY A 282 -13.14 -0.05 18.33
CA GLY A 282 -13.70 -1.22 17.67
C GLY A 282 -12.96 -1.70 16.42
N ASN A 283 -12.13 -0.89 15.77
CA ASN A 283 -11.42 -1.27 14.55
C ASN A 283 -10.08 -1.99 14.85
N SER A 284 -9.72 -2.99 14.04
CA SER A 284 -8.38 -3.61 14.01
C SER A 284 -7.78 -3.35 12.63
N THR A 285 -7.61 -2.08 12.28
CA THR A 285 -7.18 -1.67 10.93
C THR A 285 -5.71 -1.31 10.94
N GLY A 286 -4.94 -1.91 10.04
CA GLY A 286 -3.53 -1.59 9.91
C GLY A 286 -2.98 -2.04 8.58
N ASN A 287 -2.03 -1.26 8.08
CA ASN A 287 -1.44 -1.49 6.77
C ASN A 287 -0.14 -2.29 6.84
N THR A 288 0.51 -2.36 8.02
CA THR A 288 1.82 -3.00 8.14
C THR A 288 1.81 -4.06 9.23
N MET A 289 1.93 -5.32 8.82
CA MET A 289 2.20 -6.44 9.72
C MET A 289 3.68 -6.80 9.71
N ARG A 290 4.19 -7.23 10.87
CA ARG A 290 5.57 -7.73 11.02
C ARG A 290 5.60 -8.97 11.89
N VAL A 291 6.50 -9.87 11.54
CA VAL A 291 6.81 -11.06 12.34
C VAL A 291 8.08 -10.75 13.11
N HIS A 292 7.99 -10.84 14.43
CA HIS A 292 9.13 -10.69 15.31
C HIS A 292 9.93 -12.01 15.35
N PRO A 293 11.27 -12.00 15.52
CA PRO A 293 12.10 -13.21 15.57
C PRO A 293 11.65 -14.29 16.57
N ASN A 294 10.96 -13.91 17.64
CA ASN A 294 10.36 -14.84 18.61
C ASN A 294 9.07 -15.55 18.10
N GLY A 295 8.62 -15.25 16.88
CA GLY A 295 7.43 -15.82 16.24
C GLY A 295 6.12 -15.06 16.50
N SER A 296 6.14 -14.00 17.32
CA SER A 296 4.96 -13.14 17.50
C SER A 296 4.69 -12.28 16.27
N VAL A 297 3.42 -11.94 16.04
CA VAL A 297 2.95 -11.18 14.89
C VAL A 297 2.40 -9.84 15.36
N TRP A 298 2.80 -8.76 14.69
CA TRP A 298 2.54 -7.39 15.13
C TRP A 298 1.82 -6.58 14.06
N LEU A 299 1.06 -5.58 14.50
CA LEU A 299 0.33 -4.65 13.64
C LEU A 299 0.28 -3.26 14.29
N CYS A 300 0.50 -2.22 13.49
CA CYS A 300 0.06 -0.86 13.85
C CYS A 300 -1.44 -0.73 13.60
N ASN A 301 -2.23 -0.60 14.67
CA ASN A 301 -3.65 -0.32 14.55
C ASN A 301 -3.89 1.18 14.38
N ILE A 302 -3.92 1.62 13.12
CA ILE A 302 -4.01 3.02 12.70
C ILE A 302 -5.24 3.66 13.32
N GLY A 303 -6.41 3.02 13.18
CA GLY A 303 -7.69 3.61 13.54
C GLY A 303 -7.90 3.74 15.05
N SER A 304 -7.15 3.00 15.87
CA SER A 304 -7.33 2.98 17.32
C SER A 304 -6.17 3.54 18.15
N ASN A 305 -5.15 4.14 17.54
CA ASN A 305 -3.97 4.64 18.25
C ASN A 305 -3.27 3.54 19.07
N GLN A 306 -3.13 2.34 18.50
CA GLN A 306 -2.66 1.16 19.23
C GLN A 306 -1.58 0.39 18.46
N ILE A 307 -0.68 -0.25 19.22
CA ILE A 307 0.21 -1.31 18.74
C ILE A 307 -0.34 -2.64 19.26
N ILE A 308 -0.51 -3.61 18.37
CA ILE A 308 -1.08 -4.92 18.70
C ILE A 308 -0.04 -6.00 18.42
N ARG A 309 0.15 -6.90 19.39
CA ARG A 309 0.93 -8.14 19.26
C ARG A 309 0.01 -9.34 19.46
N LEU A 310 0.16 -10.34 18.60
CA LEU A 310 -0.37 -11.69 18.77
C LEU A 310 0.81 -12.64 19.02
N ASP A 311 0.71 -13.47 20.04
CA ASP A 311 1.50 -14.70 20.15
C ASP A 311 0.69 -15.85 19.51
N PRO A 312 1.12 -16.39 18.35
CA PRO A 312 0.41 -17.47 17.67
C PRO A 312 0.27 -18.75 18.49
N LYS A 313 1.21 -19.03 19.41
CA LYS A 313 1.22 -20.28 20.19
C LYS A 313 0.15 -20.24 21.29
N THR A 314 0.09 -19.13 22.01
CA THR A 314 -0.86 -18.95 23.12
C THR A 314 -2.18 -18.32 22.67
N LYS A 315 -2.24 -17.78 21.45
CA LYS A 315 -3.36 -16.99 20.90
C LYS A 315 -3.66 -15.72 21.71
N LYS A 316 -2.73 -15.31 22.57
CA LYS A 316 -2.88 -14.11 23.40
C LYS A 316 -2.56 -12.86 22.59
N PHE A 317 -3.40 -11.85 22.75
CA PHE A 317 -3.14 -10.51 22.27
C PHE A 317 -2.63 -9.61 23.39
N ASP A 318 -1.62 -8.82 23.09
CA ASP A 318 -1.20 -7.67 23.89
C ASP A 318 -1.45 -6.40 23.08
N VAL A 319 -1.99 -5.37 23.74
CA VAL A 319 -2.42 -4.13 23.11
C VAL A 319 -1.89 -2.96 23.93
N TRP A 320 -1.15 -2.06 23.28
CA TRP A 320 -0.61 -0.87 23.89
C TRP A 320 -1.13 0.38 23.19
N GLU A 321 -1.52 1.41 23.94
CA GLU A 321 -1.83 2.72 23.38
C GLU A 321 -0.53 3.48 23.07
N VAL A 322 -0.51 4.23 21.97
CA VAL A 322 0.62 5.09 21.62
C VAL A 322 0.61 6.34 22.52
N PRO A 323 1.66 6.59 23.35
CA PRO A 323 1.63 7.61 24.39
C PRO A 323 1.41 9.03 23.89
N ALA A 324 2.10 9.49 22.84
CA ALA A 324 1.88 10.82 22.26
C ALA A 324 0.42 11.07 21.91
N GLY A 325 -0.25 10.07 21.34
CA GLY A 325 -1.66 10.18 20.98
C GLY A 325 -2.59 10.27 22.19
N VAL A 326 -2.28 9.52 23.26
CA VAL A 326 -3.01 9.61 24.53
C VAL A 326 -2.84 10.99 25.16
N GLN A 327 -1.60 11.47 25.25
CA GLN A 327 -1.25 12.76 25.86
C GLN A 327 -1.92 13.94 25.14
N ALA A 328 -1.89 13.93 23.81
CA ALA A 328 -2.48 14.98 22.97
C ALA A 328 -3.99 14.80 22.74
N LYS A 329 -4.61 13.73 23.26
CA LYS A 329 -6.02 13.37 23.02
C LYS A 329 -6.37 13.34 21.52
N LYS A 330 -5.44 12.86 20.70
CA LYS A 330 -5.56 12.77 19.24
C LYS A 330 -4.88 11.49 18.76
N ASN A 331 -5.39 10.88 17.70
CA ASN A 331 -4.75 9.69 17.13
C ASN A 331 -3.34 10.02 16.59
N ALA A 332 -2.31 9.28 17.04
CA ALA A 332 -0.94 9.39 16.54
C ALA A 332 -0.79 8.88 15.10
N THR A 333 -1.79 8.12 14.62
CA THR A 333 -1.81 7.47 13.31
C THR A 333 -0.60 6.55 13.15
N PRO A 334 -0.44 5.52 14.02
CA PRO A 334 0.67 4.59 13.93
C PRO A 334 0.63 3.85 12.59
N TYR A 335 1.73 3.82 11.82
CA TYR A 335 1.69 3.37 10.43
C TYR A 335 2.68 2.24 10.08
N GLY A 336 3.85 2.58 9.54
CA GLY A 336 4.90 1.61 9.23
C GLY A 336 5.47 1.00 10.50
N MET A 337 5.96 -0.24 10.41
CA MET A 337 6.58 -0.97 11.52
C MET A 337 7.78 -1.78 11.04
N ALA A 338 8.82 -1.90 11.86
CA ALA A 338 9.95 -2.81 11.67
C ALA A 338 10.50 -3.29 13.01
N VAL A 339 11.23 -4.41 13.00
CA VAL A 339 11.84 -5.00 14.20
C VAL A 339 13.34 -4.79 14.14
N ALA A 340 13.90 -4.03 15.07
CA ALA A 340 15.34 -3.76 15.12
C ALA A 340 16.16 -4.98 15.57
N GLY A 341 17.48 -4.89 15.44
CA GLY A 341 18.40 -5.96 15.83
C GLY A 341 18.37 -6.34 17.31
N ASP A 342 17.86 -5.46 18.18
CA ASP A 342 17.64 -5.73 19.61
C ASP A 342 16.24 -6.28 19.94
N GLY A 343 15.43 -6.58 18.92
CA GLY A 343 14.05 -7.06 19.07
C GLY A 343 13.03 -5.98 19.40
N LYS A 344 13.44 -4.70 19.56
CA LYS A 344 12.47 -3.63 19.78
C LYS A 344 11.73 -3.31 18.48
N VAL A 345 10.46 -2.98 18.63
CA VAL A 345 9.57 -2.71 17.50
C VAL A 345 9.49 -1.21 17.28
N TRP A 346 9.99 -0.75 16.13
CA TRP A 346 9.92 0.63 15.70
C TRP A 346 8.69 0.84 14.83
N PHE A 347 8.07 2.01 14.95
CA PHE A 347 6.92 2.39 14.13
C PHE A 347 6.87 3.91 13.92
N VAL A 348 6.10 4.34 12.92
CA VAL A 348 5.88 5.77 12.64
C VAL A 348 4.66 6.28 13.38
N GLU A 349 4.73 7.50 13.91
CA GLU A 349 3.58 8.28 14.40
C GLU A 349 3.35 9.48 13.47
N ASN A 350 2.51 9.27 12.46
CA ASN A 350 2.36 10.23 11.35
C ASN A 350 1.85 11.60 11.80
N THR A 351 0.90 11.62 12.74
CA THR A 351 0.30 12.88 13.23
C THR A 351 1.33 13.79 13.89
N PHE A 352 2.35 13.20 14.53
CA PHE A 352 3.35 13.91 15.33
C PHE A 352 4.70 14.05 14.62
N ASN A 353 4.85 13.49 13.41
CA ASN A 353 6.10 13.52 12.65
C ASN A 353 7.28 12.96 13.47
N GLN A 354 7.06 11.81 14.11
CA GLN A 354 8.04 11.13 14.96
C GLN A 354 8.03 9.62 14.74
N LEU A 355 9.04 8.94 15.28
CA LEU A 355 9.11 7.48 15.40
C LEU A 355 8.83 7.07 16.84
N GLY A 356 8.02 6.05 17.04
CA GLY A 356 7.87 5.36 18.30
C GLY A 356 8.67 4.06 18.31
N ARG A 357 9.14 3.64 19.49
CA ARG A 357 9.80 2.36 19.72
C ARG A 357 9.18 1.71 20.95
N VAL A 358 8.64 0.49 20.79
CA VAL A 358 8.13 -0.31 21.91
C VAL A 358 9.06 -1.47 22.23
N ASP A 359 9.36 -1.64 23.52
CA ASP A 359 10.04 -2.82 24.03
C ASP A 359 9.02 -3.93 24.31
N PRO A 360 9.10 -5.07 23.60
CA PRO A 360 8.13 -6.15 23.75
C PRO A 360 8.17 -6.86 25.11
N ALA A 361 9.25 -6.70 25.89
CA ALA A 361 9.44 -7.36 27.18
C ALA A 361 8.65 -6.68 28.30
N ASN A 362 8.54 -5.36 28.26
CA ASN A 362 7.92 -4.56 29.33
C ASN A 362 6.86 -3.56 28.83
N GLY A 363 6.68 -3.41 27.52
CA GLY A 363 5.71 -2.48 26.93
C GLY A 363 6.11 -1.00 27.03
N LYS A 364 7.36 -0.69 27.36
CA LYS A 364 7.86 0.69 27.43
C LYS A 364 7.98 1.29 26.03
N PHE A 365 7.57 2.54 25.90
CA PHE A 365 7.71 3.34 24.69
C PHE A 365 8.83 4.39 24.84
N ASP A 366 9.58 4.60 23.77
CA ASP A 366 10.42 5.77 23.55
C ASP A 366 10.00 6.44 22.24
N GLU A 367 10.08 7.76 22.16
CA GLU A 367 9.60 8.56 21.02
C GLU A 367 10.71 9.49 20.51
N TYR A 368 10.90 9.56 19.19
CA TYR A 368 12.01 10.23 18.53
C TYR A 368 11.53 11.14 17.39
N PRO A 369 11.68 12.46 17.50
CA PRO A 369 11.28 13.39 16.43
C PRO A 369 12.04 13.11 15.13
N ILE A 370 11.33 13.12 14.00
CA ILE A 370 11.95 13.00 12.68
C ILE A 370 12.57 14.37 12.32
N PRO A 371 13.84 14.42 11.88
CA PRO A 371 14.56 15.68 11.61
C PRO A 371 14.11 16.39 10.32
N VAL A 372 13.00 15.96 9.71
CA VAL A 372 12.42 16.52 8.49
C VAL A 372 10.97 16.87 8.78
N LYS A 373 10.62 18.16 8.66
CA LYS A 373 9.26 18.64 8.91
C LYS A 373 8.30 18.12 7.85
N GLY A 374 7.10 17.69 8.28
CA GLY A 374 6.03 17.29 7.36
C GLY A 374 6.41 16.10 6.48
N ALA A 375 7.22 15.17 6.99
CA ALA A 375 7.77 14.06 6.21
C ALA A 375 6.70 13.05 5.73
N VAL A 376 5.55 12.99 6.43
CA VAL A 376 4.46 12.03 6.17
C VAL A 376 5.02 10.61 6.05
N THR A 377 5.74 10.18 7.07
CA THR A 377 6.57 8.98 7.02
C THR A 377 5.72 7.72 6.84
N ARG A 378 6.16 6.80 5.98
CA ARG A 378 5.34 5.64 5.58
C ARG A 378 5.87 4.36 6.18
N LYS A 379 6.29 3.40 5.36
CA LYS A 379 6.71 2.08 5.82
C LYS A 379 8.22 2.05 6.03
N MET A 380 8.60 1.06 6.82
CA MET A 380 9.98 0.81 7.21
C MET A 380 10.30 -0.69 7.15
N GLY A 381 11.58 -0.99 7.06
CA GLY A 381 12.14 -2.34 7.10
C GLY A 381 13.50 -2.32 7.77
N SER A 382 13.94 -3.48 8.23
CA SER A 382 15.26 -3.62 8.86
C SER A 382 16.30 -4.08 7.83
N ASP A 383 17.54 -3.65 7.98
CA ASP A 383 18.67 -4.21 7.23
C ASP A 383 19.27 -5.45 7.90
N SER A 384 20.26 -6.06 7.25
CA SER A 384 20.98 -7.23 7.76
C SER A 384 21.75 -6.98 9.07
N GLU A 385 21.96 -5.72 9.45
CA GLU A 385 22.62 -5.32 10.70
C GLU A 385 21.63 -4.97 11.81
N GLY A 386 20.33 -4.98 11.50
CA GLY A 386 19.25 -4.65 12.42
C GLY A 386 18.92 -3.17 12.53
N ASN A 387 19.52 -2.31 11.70
CA ASN A 387 19.14 -0.89 11.61
C ASN A 387 17.81 -0.75 10.88
N ILE A 388 17.08 0.32 11.18
CA ILE A 388 15.79 0.59 10.57
C ILE A 388 15.96 1.55 9.40
N TRP A 389 15.35 1.21 8.27
CA TRP A 389 15.28 2.07 7.09
C TRP A 389 13.84 2.47 6.84
N VAL A 390 13.60 3.76 6.62
CA VAL A 390 12.28 4.37 6.62
C VAL A 390 12.09 5.28 5.41
N GLY A 391 10.93 5.18 4.77
CA GLY A 391 10.53 6.09 3.68
C GLY A 391 9.90 7.39 4.19
N LEU A 392 10.53 8.52 3.86
CA LEU A 392 9.96 9.86 4.08
C LEU A 392 9.23 10.27 2.79
N HIS A 393 7.92 10.06 2.78
CA HIS A 393 7.13 10.05 1.55
C HIS A 393 7.05 11.40 0.85
N VAL A 394 6.60 12.44 1.54
CA VAL A 394 6.47 13.79 0.95
C VAL A 394 7.80 14.35 0.45
N PRO A 395 8.90 14.32 1.22
CA PRO A 395 10.18 14.84 0.74
C PRO A 395 10.92 13.87 -0.20
N GLY A 396 10.38 12.66 -0.46
CA GLY A 396 11.01 11.66 -1.32
C GLY A 396 12.36 11.12 -0.79
N LYS A 397 12.57 11.10 0.54
CA LYS A 397 13.88 10.74 1.14
C LYS A 397 13.87 9.35 1.76
N LEU A 398 15.05 8.74 1.80
CA LEU A 398 15.31 7.53 2.56
C LEU A 398 16.02 7.91 3.87
N MET A 399 15.62 7.31 5.00
CA MET A 399 16.23 7.57 6.29
C MET A 399 16.69 6.27 6.95
N LYS A 400 17.96 6.19 7.36
CA LYS A 400 18.48 5.14 8.23
C LYS A 400 18.40 5.59 9.68
N VAL A 401 17.98 4.69 10.57
CA VAL A 401 18.03 4.84 12.02
C VAL A 401 18.95 3.76 12.56
N ASP A 402 20.08 4.16 13.13
CA ASP A 402 20.91 3.25 13.92
C ASP A 402 20.17 2.90 15.21
N TYR A 403 19.79 1.65 15.39
CA TYR A 403 18.90 1.27 16.49
C TYR A 403 19.58 1.34 17.87
N LYS A 404 20.92 1.34 17.92
CA LYS A 404 21.70 1.38 19.16
C LYS A 404 21.89 2.81 19.65
N THR A 405 22.25 3.71 18.73
CA THR A 405 22.57 5.11 19.03
C THR A 405 21.40 6.05 18.80
N THR A 406 20.35 5.60 18.11
CA THR A 406 19.19 6.37 17.66
C THR A 406 19.52 7.45 16.63
N GLN A 407 20.74 7.45 16.08
CA GLN A 407 21.17 8.39 15.05
C GLN A 407 20.35 8.20 13.77
N MET A 408 19.78 9.30 13.27
CA MET A 408 19.05 9.33 12.00
C MET A 408 19.92 9.93 10.90
N THR A 409 20.11 9.20 9.81
CA THR A 409 20.89 9.63 8.62
C THR A 409 19.98 9.68 7.40
N LEU A 410 19.99 10.80 6.69
CA LEU A 410 19.16 11.02 5.50
C LEU A 410 19.95 10.73 4.22
N PHE A 411 19.25 10.20 3.22
CA PHE A 411 19.76 9.95 1.89
C PHE A 411 18.74 10.43 0.85
N ASP A 412 19.25 10.99 -0.23
CA ASP A 412 18.47 11.61 -1.31
C ASP A 412 18.52 10.72 -2.55
N PRO A 413 17.42 10.00 -2.87
CA PRO A 413 17.29 9.34 -4.16
C PRO A 413 17.44 10.33 -5.34
N PRO A 414 17.95 9.90 -6.49
CA PRO A 414 18.13 10.75 -7.67
C PRO A 414 16.83 11.37 -8.18
N THR A 415 15.73 10.62 -8.17
CA THR A 415 14.43 11.13 -8.61
C THR A 415 13.82 12.03 -7.51
N GLU A 416 13.57 13.30 -7.86
CA GLU A 416 12.88 14.25 -6.97
C GLU A 416 11.38 13.93 -6.85
N ASP A 417 10.77 14.32 -5.73
CA ASP A 417 9.36 14.05 -5.40
C ASP A 417 8.96 12.59 -5.69
N SER A 418 9.84 11.65 -5.35
CA SER A 418 9.65 10.25 -5.74
C SER A 418 8.62 9.52 -4.89
N GLY A 419 8.17 10.08 -3.77
CA GLY A 419 7.18 9.43 -2.91
C GLY A 419 7.68 8.13 -2.28
N VAL A 420 8.83 8.13 -1.59
CA VAL A 420 9.39 6.91 -0.97
C VAL A 420 8.40 6.32 0.05
N TYR A 421 7.89 5.11 -0.21
CA TYR A 421 6.75 4.56 0.53
C TYR A 421 7.09 3.32 1.35
N SER A 422 7.52 2.22 0.72
CA SER A 422 7.91 0.98 1.38
C SER A 422 9.39 0.74 1.24
N VAL A 423 10.01 0.24 2.31
CA VAL A 423 11.45 -0.02 2.40
C VAL A 423 11.68 -1.40 2.96
N GLN A 424 12.63 -2.15 2.38
CA GLN A 424 13.07 -3.48 2.82
C GLN A 424 14.59 -3.60 2.66
N GLY A 425 15.28 -4.04 3.71
CA GLY A 425 16.66 -4.51 3.58
C GLY A 425 16.68 -5.94 3.08
N ASP A 426 17.50 -6.22 2.07
CA ASP A 426 17.77 -7.58 1.63
C ASP A 426 18.86 -8.21 2.53
N PRO A 427 18.54 -9.25 3.32
CA PRO A 427 19.53 -9.90 4.17
C PRO A 427 20.65 -10.60 3.38
N LYS A 428 20.43 -10.94 2.09
CA LYS A 428 21.42 -11.63 1.26
C LYS A 428 22.39 -10.65 0.61
N SER A 429 21.88 -9.62 -0.07
CA SER A 429 22.72 -8.64 -0.77
C SER A 429 23.14 -7.45 0.08
N LYS A 430 22.51 -7.24 1.25
CA LYS A 430 22.64 -6.05 2.12
C LYS A 430 22.12 -4.75 1.49
N LEU A 431 21.49 -4.84 0.32
CA LEU A 431 20.94 -3.71 -0.40
C LEU A 431 19.60 -3.30 0.20
N ILE A 432 19.28 -2.02 0.11
CA ILE A 432 18.02 -1.46 0.60
C ILE A 432 17.11 -1.22 -0.58
N TRP A 433 16.05 -2.01 -0.69
CA TRP A 433 15.02 -1.85 -1.71
C TRP A 433 13.90 -0.94 -1.22
N PHE A 434 13.38 -0.08 -2.08
CA PHE A 434 12.26 0.78 -1.75
C PHE A 434 11.37 1.12 -2.94
N SER A 435 10.10 1.42 -2.67
CA SER A 435 9.17 1.94 -3.69
C SER A 435 9.18 3.46 -3.72
N GLN A 436 9.12 4.02 -4.92
CA GLN A 436 8.94 5.44 -5.22
C GLN A 436 7.55 5.64 -5.86
N GLN A 437 6.55 5.82 -5.02
CA GLN A 437 5.12 5.77 -5.38
C GLN A 437 4.69 6.88 -6.35
N HIS A 438 5.28 8.07 -6.26
CA HIS A 438 4.92 9.20 -7.14
C HIS A 438 5.59 9.12 -8.52
N ALA A 439 6.65 8.31 -8.63
CA ALA A 439 7.49 8.19 -9.81
C ALA A 439 7.29 6.87 -10.56
N ASP A 440 6.39 5.99 -10.09
CA ASP A 440 6.15 4.66 -10.68
C ASP A 440 7.46 3.85 -10.83
N GLN A 441 8.28 3.84 -9.76
CA GLN A 441 9.61 3.21 -9.73
C GLN A 441 9.81 2.31 -8.52
N ILE A 442 10.55 1.21 -8.72
CA ILE A 442 11.22 0.48 -7.64
C ILE A 442 12.68 0.90 -7.64
N ALA A 443 13.26 1.15 -6.48
CA ALA A 443 14.64 1.59 -6.37
C ALA A 443 15.40 0.77 -5.35
N ARG A 444 16.73 0.85 -5.46
CA ARG A 444 17.68 0.17 -4.60
C ARG A 444 18.78 1.13 -4.22
N PHE A 445 19.19 1.07 -2.96
CA PHE A 445 20.34 1.78 -2.41
C PHE A 445 21.37 0.78 -1.91
N ASP A 446 22.63 1.00 -2.27
CA ASP A 446 23.78 0.28 -1.70
C ASP A 446 24.43 1.14 -0.60
N PRO A 447 24.30 0.76 0.69
CA PRO A 447 24.92 1.51 1.78
C PRO A 447 26.45 1.55 1.75
N ALA A 448 27.10 0.56 1.13
CA ALA A 448 28.56 0.47 1.09
C ALA A 448 29.16 1.48 0.10
N THR A 449 28.54 1.63 -1.08
CA THR A 449 29.00 2.55 -2.13
C THR A 449 28.25 3.87 -2.15
N ARG A 450 27.13 3.98 -1.42
CA ARG A 450 26.16 5.09 -1.46
C ARG A 450 25.57 5.33 -2.84
N THR A 451 25.35 4.24 -3.59
CA THR A 451 24.85 4.30 -4.96
C THR A 451 23.35 3.97 -5.00
N PHE A 452 22.59 4.77 -5.73
CA PHE A 452 21.19 4.51 -6.05
C PHE A 452 21.05 3.86 -7.43
N THR A 453 20.06 2.98 -7.57
CA THR A 453 19.64 2.39 -8.83
C THR A 453 18.12 2.41 -8.88
N GLU A 454 17.53 3.04 -9.89
CA GLU A 454 16.07 3.20 -10.02
C GLU A 454 15.58 2.41 -11.24
N PHE A 455 14.49 1.66 -11.06
CA PHE A 455 13.89 0.73 -12.00
C PHE A 455 12.44 1.18 -12.28
N PRO A 456 12.22 1.93 -13.37
CA PRO A 456 10.89 2.34 -13.79
C PRO A 456 9.96 1.15 -14.04
N LEU A 457 8.72 1.26 -13.59
CA LEU A 457 7.63 0.35 -13.94
C LEU A 457 7.17 0.60 -15.38
N ALA A 458 6.38 -0.33 -15.92
CA ALA A 458 5.98 -0.28 -17.33
C ALA A 458 4.84 0.72 -17.57
N ASN A 459 4.09 1.06 -16.54
CA ASN A 459 2.93 1.94 -16.59
C ASN A 459 2.99 3.00 -15.49
N ALA A 460 2.25 4.09 -15.72
CA ALA A 460 2.11 5.17 -14.77
C ALA A 460 0.87 5.01 -13.89
N GLU A 461 0.86 5.73 -12.77
CA GLU A 461 -0.22 5.74 -11.78
C GLU A 461 -0.47 4.36 -11.14
N GLU A 462 0.61 3.59 -10.92
CA GLU A 462 0.52 2.23 -10.39
C GLU A 462 0.13 2.18 -8.91
N ASP A 463 0.33 3.25 -8.14
CA ASP A 463 0.05 3.28 -6.70
C ASP A 463 0.72 2.11 -5.95
N HIS A 464 1.96 1.78 -6.31
CA HIS A 464 2.71 0.65 -5.75
C HIS A 464 3.15 0.95 -4.32
N ARG A 465 2.38 0.43 -3.36
CA ARG A 465 2.58 0.73 -1.93
C ARG A 465 3.59 -0.19 -1.29
N ARG A 466 3.27 -1.48 -1.23
CA ARG A 466 4.11 -2.49 -0.58
C ARG A 466 5.01 -3.13 -1.61
N ILE A 467 6.28 -3.27 -1.24
CA ILE A 467 7.22 -4.15 -1.94
C ILE A 467 7.57 -5.35 -1.06
N GLU A 468 7.89 -6.48 -1.68
CA GLU A 468 8.37 -7.70 -1.01
C GLU A 468 9.48 -8.36 -1.82
N ILE A 469 10.59 -8.70 -1.16
CA ILE A 469 11.71 -9.42 -1.80
C ILE A 469 11.29 -10.88 -1.95
N ASP A 470 11.43 -11.44 -3.15
CA ASP A 470 11.15 -12.85 -3.39
C ASP A 470 12.22 -13.72 -2.66
N PRO A 471 11.82 -14.55 -1.69
CA PRO A 471 12.74 -15.40 -0.94
C PRO A 471 13.45 -16.46 -1.80
N SER A 472 12.78 -16.89 -2.88
CA SER A 472 13.27 -17.88 -3.84
C SER A 472 14.17 -17.25 -4.92
N ASN A 473 14.07 -15.92 -5.12
CA ASN A 473 14.84 -15.17 -6.11
C ASN A 473 15.09 -13.73 -5.64
N SER A 474 16.25 -13.46 -5.01
CA SER A 474 16.57 -12.12 -4.49
C SER A 474 16.70 -11.03 -5.56
N ASN A 475 16.74 -11.39 -6.84
CA ASN A 475 16.69 -10.45 -7.95
C ASN A 475 15.26 -9.97 -8.25
N ARG A 476 14.24 -10.61 -7.68
CA ARG A 476 12.83 -10.30 -7.92
C ARG A 476 12.22 -9.56 -6.72
N ILE A 477 11.63 -8.40 -7.00
CA ILE A 477 10.96 -7.55 -6.03
C ILE A 477 9.51 -7.38 -6.45
N TRP A 478 8.63 -8.00 -5.68
CA TRP A 478 7.20 -7.91 -5.85
C TRP A 478 6.65 -6.58 -5.37
N TRP A 479 5.56 -6.15 -5.98
CA TRP A 479 4.80 -4.98 -5.57
C TRP A 479 3.30 -5.18 -5.83
N THR A 480 2.48 -4.36 -5.17
CA THR A 480 1.03 -4.29 -5.43
C THR A 480 0.57 -2.84 -5.51
N GLY A 481 -0.27 -2.57 -6.52
CA GLY A 481 -0.79 -1.27 -6.88
C GLY A 481 -2.26 -1.12 -6.49
N ASN A 482 -2.56 -0.29 -5.49
CA ASN A 482 -3.89 -0.25 -4.90
C ASN A 482 -4.94 0.34 -5.85
N THR A 483 -4.75 1.56 -6.35
CA THR A 483 -5.72 2.14 -7.28
C THR A 483 -5.61 1.61 -8.70
N SER A 484 -4.47 1.02 -9.09
CA SER A 484 -4.31 0.47 -10.45
C SER A 484 -4.97 -0.90 -10.61
N GLY A 485 -5.26 -1.61 -9.51
CA GLY A 485 -5.81 -2.96 -9.57
C GLY A 485 -4.79 -3.96 -10.11
N ARG A 486 -3.49 -3.70 -9.90
CA ARG A 486 -2.39 -4.50 -10.42
C ARG A 486 -1.48 -5.07 -9.34
N ILE A 487 -0.82 -6.15 -9.72
CA ILE A 487 0.27 -6.78 -9.00
C ILE A 487 1.41 -6.98 -9.99
N GLY A 488 2.65 -6.88 -9.53
CA GLY A 488 3.77 -7.11 -10.41
C GLY A 488 5.06 -7.38 -9.66
N TYR A 489 6.13 -7.49 -10.43
CA TYR A 489 7.47 -7.53 -9.91
C TYR A 489 8.45 -6.87 -10.87
N VAL A 490 9.53 -6.33 -10.32
CA VAL A 490 10.76 -6.09 -11.09
C VAL A 490 11.70 -7.26 -10.87
N GLU A 491 12.37 -7.74 -11.91
CA GLU A 491 13.38 -8.80 -11.83
C GLU A 491 14.68 -8.39 -12.52
N LEU A 492 15.78 -8.41 -11.76
CA LEU A 492 17.11 -8.13 -12.29
C LEU A 492 17.63 -9.31 -13.12
N LEU A 493 18.01 -9.02 -14.37
CA LEU A 493 18.60 -9.96 -15.31
C LEU A 493 20.11 -10.09 -15.06
N LYS A 494 20.65 -11.30 -15.26
CA LYS A 494 22.09 -11.59 -15.12
C LYS A 494 22.89 -11.10 -16.34
#